data_AF-A0A1I2IMD7-F1
#
_entry.id   AF-A0A1I2IMD7-F1
#
_cell.length_a   1.000
_cell.length_b   1.000
_cell.length_c   1.000
_cell.angle_alpha   90.00
_cell.angle_beta   90.00
_cell.angle_gamma   90.00
#
_symmetry.space_group_name_H-M   'P 1'
#
loop_
_entity.id
_entity.type
_entity.pdbx_description
1 polymer ?
#
loop_
_entity_poly.entity_id
_entity_poly.type
_entity_poly.pdbx_seq_one_letter_code
_entity_poly.pdbx_strand_id
1 'polypeptide(L)'
;MSISHRRLRLAMLGAVLGFLAAALAIRAVAPLGGLVEQSSGTTLYASMIWAGVRLTAPRLGPFAVGGVALAWCWGAEVFQLTGIPAALSAESLIARLVLGAAFDPVDLIWYPVGVVPLVIAHRWARRRTAEAAGGPAASSISARRW
;
A
#
# COMPACT_ATOMS: atom_id res chain seq x y z
N MET A 1 14.38 17.70 8.50
CA MET A 1 13.47 17.33 9.62
C MET A 1 13.34 15.81 9.67
N SER A 2 13.86 15.12 10.69
CA SER A 2 13.65 13.67 10.82
C SER A 2 12.18 13.43 11.20
N ILE A 3 11.39 12.84 10.30
CA ILE A 3 10.09 12.28 10.71
C ILE A 3 10.42 11.25 11.78
N SER A 4 10.00 11.49 13.02
CA SER A 4 10.23 10.53 14.10
C SER A 4 9.58 9.21 13.69
N HIS A 5 10.27 8.09 13.92
CA HIS A 5 9.77 6.76 13.56
C HIS A 5 8.34 6.54 14.07
N ARG A 6 7.99 7.16 15.21
CA ARG A 6 6.63 7.19 15.77
C ARG A 6 5.60 7.87 14.87
N ARG A 7 5.89 9.07 14.32
CA ARG A 7 4.96 9.79 13.43
C ARG A 7 4.69 9.00 12.14
N LEU A 8 5.74 8.42 11.56
CA LEU A 8 5.62 7.55 10.40
C LEU A 8 4.76 6.32 10.71
N ARG A 9 4.99 5.65 11.85
CA ARG A 9 4.17 4.51 12.28
C ARG A 9 2.70 4.89 12.46
N LEU A 10 2.40 6.00 13.13
CA LEU A 10 1.03 6.48 13.31
C LEU A 10 0.36 6.82 11.97
N ALA A 11 1.09 7.48 11.07
CA ALA A 11 0.57 7.79 9.74
C ALA A 11 0.26 6.52 8.93
N MET A 12 1.14 5.51 8.98
CA MET A 12 0.92 4.26 8.25
C MET A 12 -0.18 3.41 8.88
N LEU A 13 -0.29 3.40 10.21
CA LEU A 13 -1.43 2.77 10.90
C LEU A 13 -2.75 3.46 10.52
N GLY A 14 -2.77 4.79 10.53
CA GLY A 14 -3.91 5.57 10.07
C GLY A 14 -4.27 5.27 8.61
N ALA A 15 -3.27 5.12 7.73
CA ALA A 15 -3.50 4.72 6.35
C ALA A 15 -4.10 3.31 6.23
N VAL A 16 -3.58 2.32 6.98
CA VAL A 16 -4.13 0.95 7.03
C VAL A 16 -5.61 1.00 7.42
N LEU A 17 -5.93 1.66 8.53
CA LEU A 17 -7.29 1.77 9.04
C LEU A 17 -8.20 2.56 8.08
N GLY A 18 -7.66 3.61 7.46
CA GLY A 18 -8.39 4.44 6.50
C GLY A 18 -8.76 3.68 5.22
N PHE A 19 -7.83 2.91 4.65
CA PHE A 19 -8.12 2.07 3.48
C PHE A 19 -9.13 0.98 3.81
N LEU A 20 -9.00 0.33 4.98
CA LEU A 20 -9.96 -0.66 5.45
C LEU A 20 -11.37 -0.04 5.61
N ALA A 21 -11.46 1.10 6.29
CA ALA A 21 -12.73 1.79 6.51
C ALA A 21 -13.37 2.23 5.18
N ALA A 22 -12.57 2.76 4.24
CA ALA A 22 -13.04 3.14 2.91
C ALA A 22 -13.56 1.94 2.12
N ALA A 23 -12.86 0.80 2.15
CA ALA A 23 -13.28 -0.41 1.47
C ALA A 23 -14.61 -0.93 2.04
N LEU A 24 -14.75 -0.94 3.37
CA LEU A 24 -15.99 -1.33 4.05
C LEU A 24 -17.14 -0.36 3.80
N ALA A 25 -16.87 0.94 3.74
CA ALA A 25 -17.87 1.95 3.43
C ALA A 25 -18.39 1.81 2.00
N ILE A 26 -17.50 1.60 1.02
CA ILE A 26 -17.91 1.33 -0.37
C ILE A 26 -18.72 0.04 -0.43
N ARG A 27 -18.27 -1.02 0.26
CA ARG A 27 -19.01 -2.29 0.34
C ARG A 27 -20.43 -2.13 0.89
N ALA A 28 -20.64 -1.18 1.80
CA ALA A 28 -21.95 -0.94 2.40
C ALA A 28 -22.94 -0.20 1.48
N VAL A 29 -22.44 0.53 0.47
CA VAL A 29 -23.27 1.39 -0.39
C VAL A 29 -23.27 0.98 -1.86
N ALA A 30 -22.25 0.25 -2.31
CA ALA A 30 -22.13 -0.21 -3.69
C ALA A 30 -23.06 -1.39 -3.96
N PRO A 31 -23.62 -1.50 -5.19
CA PRO A 31 -24.39 -2.68 -5.58
C PRO A 31 -23.54 -3.95 -5.47
N LEU A 32 -24.12 -4.98 -4.84
CA LEU A 32 -23.49 -6.29 -4.71
C LEU A 32 -23.17 -6.90 -6.08
N GLY A 33 -21.92 -7.35 -6.25
CA GLY A 33 -21.41 -7.91 -7.50
C GLY A 33 -21.07 -6.85 -8.56
N GLY A 34 -21.06 -5.56 -8.20
CA GLY A 34 -20.72 -4.48 -9.11
C GLY A 34 -19.21 -4.34 -9.32
N LEU A 35 -18.80 -3.91 -10.52
CA LEU A 35 -17.39 -3.64 -10.84
C LEU A 35 -16.76 -2.64 -9.86
N VAL A 36 -17.52 -1.64 -9.41
CA VAL A 36 -17.05 -0.63 -8.44
C VAL A 36 -16.75 -1.27 -7.08
N GLU A 37 -17.64 -2.14 -6.58
CA GLU A 37 -17.45 -2.84 -5.30
C GLU A 37 -16.18 -3.70 -5.34
N GLN A 38 -15.99 -4.44 -6.44
CA GLN A 38 -14.86 -5.35 -6.59
C GLN A 38 -13.54 -4.61 -6.82
N SER A 39 -13.47 -3.76 -7.84
CA SER A 39 -12.24 -3.01 -8.18
C SER A 39 -11.76 -2.10 -7.04
N SER A 40 -12.68 -1.43 -6.34
CA SER A 40 -12.31 -0.60 -5.20
C SER A 40 -11.81 -1.42 -4.02
N GLY A 41 -12.44 -2.56 -3.73
CA GLY A 41 -12.01 -3.50 -2.71
C GLY A 41 -10.58 -3.97 -2.95
N THR A 42 -10.30 -4.46 -4.16
CA THR A 42 -8.97 -4.95 -4.56
C THR A 42 -7.91 -3.85 -4.51
N THR A 43 -8.22 -2.67 -5.04
CA THR A 43 -7.31 -1.51 -5.06
C THR A 43 -6.99 -1.02 -3.63
N LEU A 44 -8.01 -0.90 -2.77
CA LEU A 44 -7.85 -0.44 -1.39
C LEU A 44 -7.18 -1.49 -0.51
N TYR A 45 -7.43 -2.78 -0.75
CA TYR A 45 -6.70 -3.87 -0.10
C TYR A 45 -5.20 -3.81 -0.46
N ALA A 46 -4.84 -3.66 -1.73
CA ALA A 46 -3.45 -3.53 -2.16
C ALA A 46 -2.76 -2.34 -1.48
N SER A 47 -3.48 -1.22 -1.38
CA SER A 47 -3.03 0.01 -0.72
C SER A 47 -2.81 -0.18 0.78
N MET A 48 -3.71 -0.93 1.43
CA MET A 48 -3.61 -1.32 2.84
C MET A 48 -2.38 -2.21 3.09
N ILE A 49 -2.16 -3.22 2.26
CA ILE A 49 -0.98 -4.10 2.35
C ILE A 49 0.31 -3.29 2.18
N TRP A 50 0.37 -2.39 1.19
CA TRP A 50 1.52 -1.49 1.01
C TRP A 50 1.81 -0.67 2.28
N ALA A 51 0.79 -0.09 2.89
CA ALA A 51 0.94 0.68 4.13
C ALA A 51 1.38 -0.20 5.30
N GLY A 52 0.89 -1.44 5.40
CA GLY A 52 1.32 -2.44 6.38
C GLY A 52 2.79 -2.85 6.22
N VAL A 53 3.25 -3.10 4.99
CA VAL A 53 4.67 -3.37 4.69
C VAL A 53 5.52 -2.16 5.08
N ARG A 54 5.06 -0.94 4.78
CA ARG A 54 5.79 0.28 5.14
C ARG A 54 5.84 0.52 6.65
N LEU A 55 4.81 0.12 7.38
CA LEU A 55 4.71 0.19 8.83
C LEU A 55 5.71 -0.76 9.51
N THR A 56 5.80 -1.99 9.01
CA THR A 56 6.62 -3.07 9.57
C THR A 56 8.10 -2.96 9.16
N ALA A 57 8.37 -2.56 7.92
CA ALA A 57 9.72 -2.49 7.35
C ALA A 57 10.09 -1.06 6.92
N PRO A 58 10.27 -0.12 7.87
CA PRO A 58 10.35 1.31 7.54
C PRO A 58 11.61 1.74 6.79
N ARG A 59 12.61 0.86 6.70
CA ARG A 59 13.89 1.08 6.03
C ARG A 59 13.85 0.75 4.54
N LEU A 60 12.80 0.10 4.05
CA LEU A 60 12.72 -0.34 2.66
C LEU A 60 12.53 0.83 1.67
N GLY A 61 13.08 0.65 0.47
CA GLY A 61 12.86 1.51 -0.70
C GLY A 61 11.40 1.49 -1.17
N PRO A 62 10.93 2.44 -2.01
CA PRO A 62 9.53 2.52 -2.42
C PRO A 62 9.18 1.32 -3.30
N PHE A 63 10.10 0.96 -4.19
CA PHE A 63 10.00 -0.21 -5.05
C PHE A 63 10.04 -1.52 -4.27
N ALA A 64 10.87 -1.63 -3.22
CA ALA A 64 10.89 -2.82 -2.38
C ALA A 64 9.57 -3.00 -1.63
N VAL A 65 9.04 -1.93 -1.03
CA VAL A 65 7.71 -1.97 -0.37
C VAL A 65 6.61 -2.34 -1.37
N GLY A 66 6.62 -1.72 -2.56
CA GLY A 66 5.66 -2.03 -3.62
C GLY A 66 5.74 -3.47 -4.11
N GLY A 67 6.96 -3.98 -4.33
CA GLY A 67 7.19 -5.36 -4.78
C GLY A 67 6.72 -6.38 -3.75
N VAL A 68 7.02 -6.17 -2.45
CA VAL A 68 6.52 -7.05 -1.38
C VAL A 68 5.00 -7.03 -1.31
N ALA A 69 4.38 -5.86 -1.43
CA ALA A 69 2.92 -5.75 -1.42
C ALA A 69 2.27 -6.48 -2.60
N LEU A 70 2.81 -6.31 -3.82
CA LEU A 70 2.31 -7.02 -5.00
C LEU A 70 2.55 -8.53 -4.93
N ALA A 71 3.73 -8.95 -4.48
CA ALA A 71 4.04 -10.37 -4.30
C ALA A 71 3.11 -11.02 -3.26
N TRP A 72 2.77 -10.30 -2.18
CA TRP A 72 1.77 -10.74 -1.22
C TRP A 72 0.40 -10.89 -1.87
N CYS A 73 -0.10 -9.85 -2.53
CA CYS A 73 -1.42 -9.87 -3.18
C CYS A 73 -1.54 -10.97 -4.23
N TRP A 74 -0.60 -11.04 -5.18
CA TRP A 74 -0.59 -12.08 -6.20
C TRP A 74 -0.36 -13.46 -5.61
N GLY A 75 0.47 -13.59 -4.58
CA GLY A 75 0.68 -14.85 -3.87
C GLY A 75 -0.60 -15.36 -3.21
N ALA A 76 -1.34 -14.48 -2.53
CA ALA A 76 -2.64 -14.82 -1.93
C ALA A 76 -3.66 -15.22 -3.02
N GLU A 77 -3.71 -14.46 -4.11
CA GLU A 77 -4.59 -14.73 -5.26
C GLU A 77 -4.31 -16.11 -5.88
N VAL A 78 -3.05 -16.40 -6.20
CA VAL A 78 -2.63 -17.70 -6.74
C VAL A 78 -2.86 -18.83 -5.73
N PHE A 79 -2.68 -18.55 -4.44
CA PHE A 79 -2.92 -19.54 -3.39
C PHE A 79 -4.39 -19.97 -3.32
N GLN A 80 -5.34 -19.14 -3.75
CA GLN A 80 -6.76 -19.51 -3.81
C GLN A 80 -7.03 -20.64 -4.81
N LEU A 81 -6.17 -20.83 -5.83
CA LEU A 81 -6.26 -21.98 -6.74
C LEU A 81 -6.10 -23.34 -6.03
N THR A 82 -5.53 -23.34 -4.82
CA THR A 82 -5.40 -24.56 -4.00
C THR A 82 -6.68 -24.93 -3.25
N GLY A 83 -7.67 -24.03 -3.16
CA GLY A 83 -8.89 -24.21 -2.36
C GLY A 83 -8.69 -24.10 -0.83
N ILE A 84 -7.44 -24.09 -0.35
CA ILE A 84 -7.13 -23.95 1.09
C ILE A 84 -7.64 -22.61 1.64
N PRO A 85 -7.45 -21.46 0.96
CA PRO A 85 -8.03 -20.19 1.40
C PRO A 85 -9.54 -20.25 1.54
N ALA A 86 -10.24 -20.92 0.63
CA ALA A 86 -11.69 -21.02 0.68
C ALA A 86 -12.16 -21.78 1.95
N ALA A 87 -11.46 -22.86 2.30
CA ALA A 87 -11.74 -23.61 3.53
C ALA A 87 -11.50 -22.77 4.79
N LEU A 88 -10.36 -22.08 4.88
CA LEU A 88 -10.03 -21.22 6.02
C LEU A 88 -10.98 -20.00 6.12
N SER A 89 -11.35 -19.43 4.97
CA SER A 89 -12.27 -18.29 4.86
C SER A 89 -13.71 -18.66 5.18
N ALA A 90 -14.09 -19.95 5.15
CA ALA A 90 -15.38 -20.43 5.62
C ALA A 90 -15.48 -20.36 7.16
N GLU A 91 -14.37 -20.58 7.86
CA GLU A 91 -14.32 -20.65 9.32
C GLU A 91 -13.87 -19.34 9.97
N SER A 92 -13.21 -18.44 9.23
CA SER A 92 -12.67 -17.20 9.77
C SER A 92 -12.91 -16.00 8.86
N LEU A 93 -13.57 -14.97 9.41
CA LEU A 93 -13.73 -13.68 8.75
C LEU A 93 -12.38 -13.01 8.50
N ILE A 94 -11.42 -13.18 9.41
CA ILE A 94 -10.06 -12.62 9.25
C ILE A 94 -9.35 -13.32 8.10
N ALA A 95 -9.46 -14.65 7.99
CA ALA A 95 -8.90 -15.37 6.85
C ALA A 95 -9.53 -14.88 5.53
N ARG A 96 -10.85 -14.66 5.53
CA ARG A 96 -11.56 -14.11 4.36
C ARG A 96 -11.08 -12.71 3.98
N LEU A 97 -10.82 -11.85 4.96
CA LEU A 97 -10.32 -10.48 4.73
C LEU A 97 -8.85 -10.46 4.29
N VAL A 98 -8.03 -11.40 4.76
CA VAL A 98 -6.58 -11.42 4.50
C VAL A 98 -6.24 -12.21 3.24
N LEU A 99 -6.84 -13.38 3.05
CA LEU A 99 -6.51 -14.32 1.97
C LEU A 99 -7.50 -14.25 0.80
N GLY A 100 -8.68 -13.68 1.00
CA GLY A 100 -9.78 -13.77 0.03
C GLY A 100 -10.41 -15.16 -0.01
N ALA A 101 -11.34 -15.36 -0.95
CA ALA A 101 -12.15 -16.58 -1.02
C ALA A 101 -12.10 -17.28 -2.38
N ALA A 102 -11.89 -16.54 -3.47
CA ALA A 102 -11.93 -17.08 -4.82
C ALA A 102 -11.02 -16.26 -5.74
N PHE A 103 -10.37 -16.97 -6.66
CA PHE A 103 -9.44 -16.43 -7.63
C PHE A 103 -10.17 -15.61 -8.70
N ASP A 104 -9.72 -14.39 -8.93
CA ASP A 104 -10.15 -13.52 -10.01
C ASP A 104 -8.92 -12.96 -10.77
N PRO A 105 -8.73 -13.34 -12.05
CA PRO A 105 -7.66 -12.80 -12.89
C PRO A 105 -7.69 -11.26 -13.02
N VAL A 106 -8.86 -10.65 -12.90
CA VAL A 106 -9.03 -9.20 -13.00
C VAL A 106 -8.38 -8.49 -11.80
N ASP A 107 -8.33 -9.15 -10.63
CA ASP A 107 -7.71 -8.59 -9.44
C ASP A 107 -6.20 -8.41 -9.60
N LEU A 108 -5.55 -9.27 -10.39
CA LEU A 108 -4.12 -9.14 -10.74
C LEU A 108 -3.79 -7.77 -11.35
N ILE A 109 -4.73 -7.17 -12.07
CA ILE A 109 -4.59 -5.86 -12.72
C ILE A 109 -4.86 -4.72 -11.72
N TRP A 110 -5.83 -4.89 -10.81
CA TRP A 110 -6.19 -3.87 -9.81
C TRP A 110 -5.18 -3.74 -8.67
N TYR A 111 -4.46 -4.81 -8.31
CA TYR A 111 -3.41 -4.72 -7.29
C TYR A 111 -2.32 -3.67 -7.64
N PRO A 112 -1.75 -3.64 -8.86
CA PRO A 112 -0.89 -2.54 -9.33
C PRO A 112 -1.52 -1.15 -9.23
N VAL A 113 -2.83 -1.02 -9.51
CA VAL A 113 -3.53 0.26 -9.45
C VAL A 113 -3.52 0.84 -8.04
N GLY A 114 -3.62 0.00 -7.01
CA GLY A 114 -3.49 0.45 -5.61
C GLY A 114 -2.04 0.75 -5.20
N VAL A 115 -1.08 -0.02 -5.69
CA VAL A 115 0.32 0.06 -5.24
C VAL A 115 1.12 1.16 -5.95
N VAL A 116 1.00 1.29 -7.27
CA VAL A 116 1.84 2.19 -8.08
C VAL A 116 1.74 3.66 -7.65
N PRO A 117 0.54 4.23 -7.40
CA PRO A 117 0.42 5.61 -6.94
C PRO A 117 1.15 5.85 -5.61
N LEU A 118 1.09 4.88 -4.68
CA LEU A 118 1.77 4.96 -3.39
C LEU A 118 3.29 4.89 -3.53
N VAL A 119 3.79 4.05 -4.43
CA VAL A 119 5.23 3.98 -4.77
C VAL A 119 5.71 5.32 -5.33
N ILE A 120 4.94 5.94 -6.23
CA ILE A 120 5.24 7.26 -6.80
C ILE A 120 5.24 8.34 -5.71
N ALA A 121 4.19 8.39 -4.89
CA ALA A 121 4.07 9.35 -3.79
C ALA A 121 5.22 9.21 -2.79
N HIS A 122 5.57 7.98 -2.41
CA HIS A 122 6.69 7.70 -1.52
C HIS A 122 8.03 8.12 -2.14
N ARG A 123 8.26 7.87 -3.43
CA ARG A 123 9.46 8.33 -4.13
C ARG A 123 9.55 9.85 -4.14
N TRP A 124 8.45 10.54 -4.41
CA TRP A 124 8.40 12.00 -4.45
C TRP A 124 8.65 12.63 -3.09
N ALA A 125 8.01 12.11 -2.04
CA ALA A 125 8.25 12.55 -0.66
C ALA A 125 9.71 12.42 -0.24
N ARG A 126 10.38 11.34 -0.65
CA ARG A 126 11.81 11.14 -0.35
C ARG A 126 12.73 12.06 -1.13
N ARG A 127 12.41 12.35 -2.40
CA ARG A 127 13.15 13.35 -3.21
C ARG A 127 13.09 14.73 -2.56
N ARG A 128 11.88 15.19 -2.19
CA ARG A 128 11.68 16.48 -1.51
C ARG A 128 12.43 16.58 -0.18
N THR A 129 12.47 15.48 0.58
CA THR A 129 13.20 15.45 1.84
C THR A 129 14.71 15.55 1.62
N ALA A 130 15.23 14.92 0.56
CA ALA A 130 16.64 15.01 0.19
C ALA A 130 17.02 16.40 -0.34
N GLU A 131 16.18 17.02 -1.18
CA GLU A 131 16.36 18.38 -1.68
C GLU A 131 16.34 19.41 -0.53
N ALA A 132 15.40 19.30 0.40
CA ALA A 132 15.31 20.16 1.57
C ALA A 132 16.47 19.97 2.57
N ALA A 133 17.11 18.80 2.57
CA ALA A 133 18.33 18.54 3.34
C ALA A 133 19.60 19.03 2.60
N GLY A 134 19.52 19.30 1.30
CA GLY A 134 20.64 19.63 0.42
C GLY A 134 20.76 21.09 -0.03
N GLY A 135 19.85 22.01 0.36
CA GLY A 135 19.96 23.45 0.02
C GLY A 135 19.77 24.37 1.23
N PRO A 136 20.30 25.62 1.27
CA PRO A 136 21.19 26.35 0.35
C PRO A 136 22.56 26.67 0.98
N ALA A 137 23.42 25.66 1.22
CA ALA A 137 24.78 25.88 1.75
C ALA A 137 25.88 25.94 0.65
N ALA A 138 25.54 25.64 -0.61
CA ALA A 138 26.52 25.50 -1.69
C ALA A 138 26.66 26.74 -2.60
N SER A 139 25.83 27.78 -2.44
CA SER A 139 25.82 28.94 -3.35
C SER A 139 26.51 30.21 -2.80
N SER A 140 27.07 30.20 -1.58
CA SER A 140 27.69 31.41 -0.98
C SER A 140 29.22 31.43 -0.96
N ILE A 141 29.91 30.36 -1.39
CA ILE A 141 31.39 30.29 -1.38
C ILE A 141 32.02 30.81 -2.69
N SER A 142 31.22 31.19 -3.70
CA SER A 142 31.74 31.73 -4.96
C SER A 142 31.84 33.27 -5.01
N ALA A 143 31.36 34.00 -4.00
CA ALA A 143 31.30 35.47 -4.04
C ALA A 143 32.46 36.18 -3.29
N ARG A 144 33.50 35.45 -2.87
CA ARG A 144 34.70 36.03 -2.26
C ARG A 144 35.96 35.34 -2.76
N ARG A 145 36.33 35.61 -4.00
CA ARG A 145 37.73 35.59 -4.41
C ARG A 145 37.87 36.39 -5.70
N TRP A 146 38.63 37.48 -5.56
CA TRP A 146 39.15 38.42 -6.57
C TRP A 146 38.20 39.54 -6.96
#